data_AF-A0A920J1Z6-F1
#
_entry.id   AF-A0A920J1Z6-F1
#
_cell.length_a   1.000
_cell.length_b   1.000
_cell.length_c   1.000
_cell.angle_alpha   90.00
_cell.angle_beta   90.00
_cell.angle_gamma   90.00
#
_symmetry.space_group_name_H-M   'P 1'
#
loop_
_entity.id
_entity.type
_entity.pdbx_description
1 polymer ?
#
loop_
_entity_poly.entity_id
_entity_poly.type
_entity_poly.pdbx_seq_one_letter_code
_entity_poly.pdbx_strand_id
1 'polypeptide(L)' 'MPEMVALFNGFGGIASLLVGSSEFISGSDMSSFLSFAIYLTVLIGGVTFTGSLIAYGKLSETISGKPYLYKGQQNS' A
#
# COMPACT_ATOMS: atom_id res chain seq x y z
N MET A 1 -17.03 2.76 11.73
CA MET A 1 -15.73 3.36 12.15
C MET A 1 -14.51 2.62 11.60
N PRO A 2 -14.44 1.28 11.53
CA PRO A 2 -13.30 0.55 10.98
C PRO A 2 -12.92 0.95 9.54
N GLU A 3 -13.91 1.29 8.72
CA GLU A 3 -13.75 1.74 7.34
C GLU A 3 -12.88 3.01 7.23
N MET A 4 -13.12 4.00 8.10
CA MET A 4 -12.34 5.25 8.11
C MET A 4 -10.89 5.02 8.55
N VAL A 5 -10.66 4.08 9.48
CA VAL A 5 -9.31 3.68 9.91
C VAL A 5 -8.53 3.05 8.75
N ALA A 6 -9.18 2.18 7.96
CA ALA A 6 -8.58 1.58 6.79
C ALA A 6 -8.17 2.64 5.75
N LEU A 7 -9.04 3.61 5.46
CA LEU A 7 -8.72 4.71 4.54
C LEU A 7 -7.57 5.58 5.02
N PHE A 8 -7.56 5.99 6.29
CA PHE A 8 -6.50 6.84 6.82
C PHE A 8 -5.14 6.14 6.84
N ASN A 9 -5.11 4.83 7.11
CA ASN A 9 -3.89 4.04 6.93
C ASN A 9 -3.43 4.03 5.45
N GLY A 10 -4.37 3.94 4.52
CA GLY A 10 -4.10 4.03 3.09
C GLY A 10 -3.47 5.35 2.68
N PHE A 11 -3.90 6.48 3.25
CA PHE A 11 -3.27 7.79 2.99
C PHE A 11 -1.81 7.86 3.47
N GLY A 12 -1.47 7.19 4.58
CA GLY A 12 -0.06 7.03 4.98
C GLY A 12 0.75 6.21 3.96
N GLY A 13 0.14 5.16 3.39
CA GLY A 13 0.74 4.35 2.32
C GLY A 13 1.02 5.15 1.05
N ILE A 14 0.03 5.89 0.53
CA ILE A 14 0.21 6.69 -0.69
C ILE A 14 1.17 7.87 -0.47
N ALA A 15 1.18 8.48 0.72
CA ALA A 15 2.18 9.50 1.05
C ALA A 15 3.60 8.94 0.98
N SER A 16 3.82 7.75 1.55
CA SER A 16 5.13 7.07 1.50
C SER A 16 5.54 6.73 0.06
N LEU A 17 4.58 6.24 -0.75
CA LEU A 17 4.79 5.96 -2.17
C LEU A 17 5.21 7.23 -2.93
N LEU A 18 4.46 8.32 -2.78
CA LEU A 18 4.70 9.56 -3.53
C LEU A 18 6.02 10.23 -3.11
N VAL A 19 6.29 10.31 -1.80
CA VAL A 19 7.53 10.90 -1.28
C VAL A 19 8.74 10.04 -1.69
N GLY A 20 8.66 8.72 -1.55
CA GLY A 20 9.75 7.82 -1.99
C GLY A 20 9.98 7.88 -3.50
N SER A 21 8.92 8.02 -4.30
CA SER A 21 9.04 8.16 -5.77
C SER A 21 9.67 9.49 -6.15
N SER A 22 9.28 10.58 -5.48
CA SER A 22 9.90 11.90 -5.62
C SER A 22 11.40 11.85 -5.35
N GLU A 23 11.79 11.19 -4.26
CA GLU A 23 13.19 11.05 -3.87
C GLU A 23 13.98 10.20 -4.88
N PHE A 24 13.39 9.11 -5.37
CA PHE A 24 13.99 8.25 -6.40
C PHE A 24 14.22 8.99 -7.72
N ILE A 25 13.28 9.85 -8.15
CA ILE A 25 13.40 10.62 -9.39
C ILE A 25 14.39 11.78 -9.26
N SER A 26 14.54 12.34 -8.06
CA SER A 26 15.42 13.49 -7.82
C SER A 26 16.91 13.19 -8.07
N GLY A 27 17.29 11.91 -8.14
CA GLY A 27 18.57 11.49 -8.74
C GLY A 27 19.81 11.99 -8.01
N SER A 28 19.73 12.25 -6.71
CA SER A 28 20.91 12.54 -5.89
C SER A 28 21.86 11.33 -5.90
N ASP A 29 23.17 11.56 -5.71
CA ASP A 29 24.16 10.48 -5.57
C ASP A 29 23.85 9.65 -4.31
N MET A 30 22.97 8.67 -4.48
CA MET A 30 22.50 7.79 -3.43
C MET A 30 23.38 6.55 -3.35
N SER A 31 23.76 6.19 -2.12
CA SER A 31 24.36 4.88 -1.90
C SER A 31 23.36 3.78 -2.29
N SER A 32 23.87 2.63 -2.75
CA SER A 32 23.02 1.48 -3.13
C SER A 32 22.08 1.03 -2.01
N PHE A 33 22.51 1.20 -0.75
CA PHE A 33 21.68 0.91 0.42
C PHE A 33 20.47 1.86 0.52
N LEU A 34 20.69 3.17 0.33
CA LEU A 34 19.62 4.16 0.39
C LEU A 34 18.63 3.96 -0.77
N SER A 35 19.12 3.71 -1.99
CA SER A 35 18.25 3.41 -3.14
C SER A 35 17.39 2.16 -2.90
N PHE A 36 17.95 1.13 -2.26
CA PHE A 36 17.20 -0.08 -1.89
C PHE A 36 16.14 0.21 -0.82
N ALA A 37 16.45 1.02 0.19
CA ALA A 37 15.50 1.43 1.22
C ALA A 37 14.33 2.25 0.64
N ILE A 38 14.61 3.16 -0.30
CA ILE A 38 13.59 3.94 -1.01
C ILE A 38 12.71 3.04 -1.86
N TYR A 39 13.30 2.08 -2.58
CA TYR A 39 12.55 1.10 -3.34
C TYR A 39 11.56 0.32 -2.46
N LEU A 40 12.01 -0.17 -1.29
CA LEU A 40 11.13 -0.84 -0.34
C LEU A 40 10.05 0.09 0.22
N THR A 41 10.38 1.36 0.47
CA THR A 41 9.42 2.37 0.96
C THR A 41 8.29 2.57 -0.04
N VAL A 42 8.62 2.71 -1.33
CA VAL A 42 7.64 2.85 -2.42
C VAL A 42 6.79 1.60 -2.56
N LEU A 43 7.41 0.42 -2.55
CA LEU A 43 6.73 -0.87 -2.68
C LEU A 43 5.74 -1.09 -1.54
N ILE A 44 6.20 -0.95 -0.28
CA ILE A 44 5.35 -1.16 0.90
C ILE A 44 4.24 -0.11 0.97
N GLY A 45 4.55 1.15 0.63
CA GLY A 45 3.55 2.21 0.55
C GLY A 45 2.42 1.90 -0.43
N GLY A 46 2.76 1.40 -1.63
CA GLY A 46 1.78 0.98 -2.63
C GLY A 46 0.94 -0.23 -2.21
N VAL A 47 1.57 -1.26 -1.64
CA VAL A 47 0.84 -2.43 -1.11
C VAL A 47 -0.11 -2.03 0.02
N THR A 48 0.33 -1.16 0.92
CA THR A 48 -0.49 -0.64 2.02
C THR A 48 -1.68 0.15 1.49
N PHE A 49 -1.46 1.07 0.55
CA PHE A 49 -2.53 1.87 -0.04
C PHE A 49 -3.58 1.00 -0.73
N THR A 50 -3.16 0.08 -1.60
CA THR A 50 -4.08 -0.80 -2.33
C THR A 50 -4.83 -1.75 -1.39
N GLY A 51 -4.16 -2.33 -0.39
CA GLY A 51 -4.79 -3.15 0.65
C GLY A 51 -5.84 -2.37 1.45
N SER A 52 -5.53 -1.13 1.83
CA SER A 52 -6.45 -0.22 2.52
C SER A 52 -7.69 0.13 1.70
N LEU A 53 -7.57 0.34 0.38
CA LEU A 53 -8.73 0.58 -0.49
C LEU A 53 -9.67 -0.63 -0.53
N ILE A 54 -9.13 -1.84 -0.64
CA ILE A 54 -9.93 -3.08 -0.61
C ILE A 54 -10.57 -3.28 0.77
N ALA A 55 -9.82 -3.05 1.85
CA ALA A 55 -10.35 -3.15 3.21
C ALA A 55 -11.47 -2.14 3.47
N TYR A 56 -11.27 -0.88 3.06
CA TYR A 56 -12.32 0.14 3.12
C TYR A 56 -13.57 -0.30 2.35
N GLY A 57 -13.43 -0.68 1.07
CA GLY A 57 -14.55 -1.05 0.23
C GLY A 57 -15.36 -2.23 0.79
N LYS A 58 -14.70 -3.19 1.45
CA LYS A 58 -15.37 -4.30 2.14
C LYS A 58 -16.10 -3.86 3.42
N LEU A 59 -15.48 -2.98 4.20
CA LEU A 59 -16.05 -2.47 5.45
C LEU A 59 -17.17 -1.44 5.23
N SER A 60 -17.13 -0.70 4.12
CA SER A 60 -18.17 0.22 3.67
C SER A 60 -19.29 -0.45 2.90
N GLU A 61 -19.27 -1.79 2.79
CA GLU A 61 -20.24 -2.61 2.04
C GLU A 61 -20.37 -2.26 0.54
N THR A 62 -19.46 -1.46 0.00
CA THR A 62 -19.39 -1.14 -1.44
C THR A 62 -18.85 -2.31 -2.25
N ILE A 63 -18.04 -3.16 -1.62
CA ILE A 63 -17.51 -4.43 -2.12
C ILE A 63 -18.01 -5.54 -1.19
N SER A 64 -18.29 -6.74 -1.73
CA SER A 64 -18.69 -7.88 -0.90
C SER A 64 -17.62 -8.24 0.14
N GLY A 65 -18.02 -8.35 1.40
CA GLY A 65 -17.16 -8.82 2.48
C GLY A 65 -16.78 -10.31 2.40
N LYS A 66 -17.42 -11.09 1.52
CA LYS A 66 -17.11 -12.52 1.34
C LYS A 66 -15.69 -12.69 0.80
N PRO A 67 -14.94 -13.72 1.25
CA PRO A 67 -13.64 -14.05 0.66
C PRO A 67 -13.75 -14.33 -0.83
N TYR A 68 -12.91 -13.68 -1.64
CA TYR A 68 -12.74 -14.02 -3.05
C TYR A 68 -11.64 -15.08 -3.14
N LEU A 69 -12.01 -16.30 -3.52
CA LEU A 69 -11.09 -17.44 -3.58
C LEU A 69 -10.66 -17.70 -5.02
N TYR A 70 -9.38 -18.00 -5.22
CA TYR A 70 -8.83 -18.43 -6.51
C TYR A 70 -8.02 -19.72 -6.40
N LYS A 71 -7.85 -20.41 -7.54
CA LYS A 71 -7.12 -21.69 -7.60
C LYS A 71 -5.65 -21.48 -7.24
N GLY A 72 -5.17 -22.17 -6.20
CA GLY A 72 -3.80 -22.05 -5.70
C GLY A 72 -3.61 -21.03 -4.57
N GLN A 73 -4.68 -20.39 -4.09
CA GLN A 73 -4.63 -19.55 -2.90
C GLN A 73 -4.26 -20.38 -1.66
N GLN A 74 -3.22 -19.96 -0.94
CA GLN A 74 -2.87 -20.55 0.36
C GLN A 74 -3.88 -20.05 1.40
N ASN A 75 -4.87 -20.89 1.72
CA ASN A 75 -5.79 -20.65 2.82
C ASN A 75 -5.17 -21.24 4.09
N SER A 76 -4.59 -20.39 4.94
CA SER A 76 -4.32 -20.74 6.35
C SER A 76 -5.56 -20.51 7.21
#